data_AF-A6MZP6-F1
#
_entry.id   AF-A6MZP6-F1
#
_cell.length_a   1.000
_cell.length_b   1.000
_cell.length_c   1.000
_cell.angle_alpha   90.00
_cell.angle_beta   90.00
_cell.angle_gamma   90.00
#
_symmetry.space_group_name_H-M   'P 1'
#
loop_
_entity.id
_entity.type
_entity.pdbx_description
1 polymer ?
#
loop_
_entity_poly.entity_id
_entity_poly.type
_entity_poly.pdbx_seq_one_letter_code
_entity_poly.pdbx_strand_id
1 'polypeptide(L)'
;HDLGAGFVPAGSFSARLKSSAHGSQTLTKLRFTRNELTGDEKDAFKKLLDEDGFYSIRLLSNVLDPARKDYVVSSIKARCIPRESLDEHIVIHMDGVNILAVNYGSVGGCTYPRPVKMPSKWVFNSYTVLK
;
A
#
# COMPACT_ATOMS: atom_id res chain seq x y z
N HIS A 1 4.59 5.57 -2.70
CA HIS A 1 3.38 5.52 -3.56
C HIS A 1 3.63 6.30 -4.83
N ASP A 2 2.74 6.24 -5.80
CA ASP A 2 2.76 7.06 -7.01
C ASP A 2 1.36 7.63 -7.24
N LEU A 3 1.32 8.94 -7.46
CA LEU A 3 0.13 9.75 -7.71
C LEU A 3 0.02 10.20 -9.18
N GLY A 4 0.80 9.60 -10.08
CA GLY A 4 0.89 9.95 -11.50
C GLY A 4 2.15 10.71 -11.90
N ALA A 5 3.10 10.88 -10.99
CA ALA A 5 4.35 11.64 -11.19
C ALA A 5 5.61 10.85 -10.80
N GLY A 6 5.47 9.57 -10.49
CA GLY A 6 6.54 8.69 -10.06
C GLY A 6 6.49 8.38 -8.56
N PHE A 7 7.32 7.40 -8.17
CA PHE A 7 7.27 6.87 -6.82
C PHE A 7 8.02 7.71 -5.79
N VAL A 8 7.29 8.20 -4.79
CA VAL A 8 7.84 8.91 -3.63
C VAL A 8 7.58 8.14 -2.31
N PRO A 9 8.40 8.36 -1.26
CA PRO A 9 8.17 7.77 0.06
C PRO A 9 6.84 8.26 0.65
N ALA A 10 6.04 7.34 1.21
CA ALA A 10 4.69 7.67 1.69
C ALA A 10 4.36 6.97 3.02
N GLY A 11 5.39 6.58 3.75
CA GLY A 11 5.27 5.78 4.96
C GLY A 11 6.37 4.73 5.06
N SER A 12 6.30 3.96 6.13
CA SER A 12 7.19 2.84 6.43
C SER A 12 6.38 1.62 6.85
N PHE A 13 7.02 0.47 6.89
CA PHE A 13 6.45 -0.72 7.51
C PHE A 13 7.46 -1.30 8.49
N SER A 14 6.95 -1.89 9.57
CA SER A 14 7.73 -2.65 10.54
C SER A 14 7.34 -4.11 10.45
N ALA A 15 8.34 -4.99 10.49
CA ALA A 15 8.17 -6.43 10.40
C ALA A 15 8.60 -7.10 11.71
N ARG A 16 7.84 -8.12 12.13
CA ARG A 16 8.27 -9.03 13.19
C ARG A 16 8.70 -10.36 12.57
N LEU A 17 9.93 -10.74 12.84
CA LEU A 17 10.50 -12.02 12.42
C LEU A 17 10.43 -13.02 13.56
N LYS A 18 10.19 -14.29 13.21
CA LYS A 18 10.31 -15.42 14.11
C LYS A 18 11.39 -16.35 13.56
N SER A 19 12.38 -16.65 14.40
CA SER A 19 13.39 -17.66 14.11
C SER A 19 12.86 -19.04 14.48
N SER A 20 13.08 -20.01 13.62
CA SER A 20 12.85 -21.44 13.85
C SER A 20 14.08 -22.07 14.53
N ALA A 21 13.88 -23.21 15.19
CA ALA A 21 14.96 -24.00 15.80
C ALA A 21 16.03 -24.44 14.78
N HIS A 22 15.66 -24.56 13.50
CA HIS A 22 16.57 -24.89 12.41
C HIS A 22 17.26 -23.67 11.77
N GLY A 23 17.15 -22.48 12.37
CA GLY A 23 17.83 -21.25 11.91
C GLY A 23 17.11 -20.48 10.80
N SER A 24 15.98 -20.97 10.29
CA SER A 24 15.16 -20.21 9.32
C SER A 24 14.44 -19.05 10.00
N GLN A 25 14.31 -17.92 9.29
CA GLN A 25 13.54 -16.77 9.74
C GLN A 25 12.30 -16.61 8.86
N THR A 26 11.15 -16.42 9.51
CA THR A 26 9.88 -16.19 8.81
C THR A 26 9.22 -14.94 9.35
N LEU A 27 8.65 -14.17 8.45
CA LEU A 27 7.91 -12.97 8.78
C LEU A 27 6.53 -13.35 9.33
N THR A 28 6.19 -12.79 10.49
CA THR A 28 4.97 -13.17 11.25
C THR A 28 3.97 -12.03 11.40
N LYS A 29 4.44 -10.79 11.26
CA LYS A 29 3.60 -9.60 11.33
C LYS A 29 4.23 -8.47 10.54
N LEU A 30 3.41 -7.74 9.79
CA LEU A 30 3.75 -6.47 9.17
C LEU A 30 2.79 -5.41 9.67
N ARG A 31 3.33 -4.25 10.05
CA ARG A 31 2.55 -3.07 10.44
C ARG A 31 2.97 -1.90 9.59
N PHE A 32 2.00 -1.30 8.91
CA PHE A 32 2.19 -0.11 8.10
C PHE A 32 2.04 1.15 8.94
N THR A 33 2.80 2.17 8.58
CA THR A 33 2.66 3.52 9.08
C THR A 33 2.70 4.44 7.87
N ARG A 34 1.61 5.15 7.64
CA ARG A 34 1.44 6.04 6.49
C ARG A 34 1.77 7.46 6.92
N ASN A 35 2.44 8.20 6.04
CA ASN A 35 2.64 9.62 6.24
C ASN A 35 1.34 10.37 5.91
N GLU A 36 1.16 11.54 6.52
CA GLU A 36 0.11 12.46 6.10
C GLU A 36 0.40 12.97 4.68
N LEU A 37 -0.65 13.11 3.87
CA LEU A 37 -0.52 13.70 2.54
C LEU A 37 -0.31 15.20 2.66
N THR A 38 0.68 15.71 1.95
CA THR A 38 0.92 17.13 1.73
C THR A 38 -0.20 17.76 0.89
N GLY A 39 -0.26 19.10 0.83
CA GLY A 39 -1.23 19.81 -0.03
C GLY A 39 -1.14 19.36 -1.48
N ASP A 40 0.07 19.34 -2.03
CA ASP A 40 0.32 18.96 -3.42
C ASP A 40 -0.07 17.50 -3.70
N GLU A 41 0.22 16.58 -2.75
CA GLU A 41 -0.18 15.18 -2.88
C GLU A 41 -1.71 15.00 -2.83
N LYS A 42 -2.41 15.80 -2.00
CA LYS A 42 -3.88 15.79 -1.99
C LYS A 42 -4.44 16.24 -3.33
N ASP A 43 -3.87 17.28 -3.92
CA ASP A 43 -4.33 17.79 -5.22
C ASP A 43 -4.01 16.83 -6.36
N ALA A 44 -2.83 16.19 -6.35
CA ALA A 44 -2.51 15.11 -7.28
C ALA A 44 -3.46 13.91 -7.11
N PHE A 45 -3.81 13.54 -5.87
CA PHE A 45 -4.76 12.48 -5.61
C PHE A 45 -6.17 12.83 -6.12
N LYS A 46 -6.64 14.08 -5.93
CA LYS A 46 -7.92 14.55 -6.49
C LYS A 46 -7.95 14.42 -8.01
N LYS A 47 -6.87 14.80 -8.69
CA LYS A 47 -6.76 14.63 -10.14
C LYS A 47 -6.91 13.16 -10.55
N LEU A 48 -6.27 12.23 -9.84
CA LEU A 48 -6.48 10.79 -10.09
C LEU A 48 -7.93 10.36 -9.86
N LEU A 49 -8.62 10.94 -8.87
CA LEU A 49 -10.04 10.66 -8.66
C LEU A 49 -10.88 11.16 -9.82
N ASP A 50 -10.65 12.38 -10.31
CA ASP A 50 -11.41 12.95 -11.41
C ASP A 50 -11.20 12.16 -12.72
N GLU A 51 -9.98 11.70 -12.98
CA GLU A 51 -9.61 10.96 -14.19
C GLU A 51 -9.86 9.44 -14.12
N ASP A 52 -10.32 8.91 -12.98
CA ASP A 52 -10.29 7.45 -12.69
C ASP A 52 -8.89 6.86 -12.94
N GLY A 53 -7.87 7.60 -12.52
CA GLY A 53 -6.46 7.24 -12.62
C GLY A 53 -6.07 6.10 -11.68
N PHE A 54 -4.85 5.61 -11.84
CA PHE A 54 -4.30 4.58 -10.97
C PHE A 54 -3.52 5.23 -9.82
N TYR A 55 -3.76 4.73 -8.62
CA TYR A 55 -2.89 4.93 -7.47
C TYR A 55 -2.06 3.68 -7.27
N SER A 56 -0.73 3.84 -7.24
CA SER A 56 0.20 2.71 -7.15
C SER A 56 1.01 2.77 -5.87
N ILE A 57 1.27 1.61 -5.28
CA ILE A 57 2.20 1.45 -4.17
C ILE A 57 3.36 0.56 -4.60
N ARG A 58 4.51 0.79 -4.00
CA ARG A 58 5.66 -0.11 -4.10
C ARG A 58 6.17 -0.42 -2.71
N LEU A 59 6.57 -1.66 -2.48
CA LEU A 59 7.19 -2.14 -1.26
C LEU A 59 8.49 -2.84 -1.59
N LEU A 60 9.43 -2.89 -0.65
CA LEU A 60 10.66 -3.67 -0.83
C LEU A 60 10.33 -5.16 -0.86
N SER A 61 10.93 -5.88 -1.81
CA SER A 61 10.76 -7.33 -1.96
C SER A 61 11.51 -8.12 -0.89
N ASN A 62 12.54 -7.55 -0.27
CA ASN A 62 13.25 -8.16 0.85
C ASN A 62 13.31 -7.20 2.04
N VAL A 63 12.86 -7.68 3.21
CA VAL A 63 12.78 -6.84 4.42
C VAL A 63 14.11 -6.74 5.16
N LEU A 64 15.01 -7.71 4.98
CA LEU A 64 16.33 -7.76 5.61
C LEU A 64 17.42 -7.06 4.79
N ASP A 65 17.27 -7.04 3.47
CA ASP A 65 18.21 -6.42 2.54
C ASP A 65 17.54 -5.29 1.75
N PRO A 66 17.37 -4.11 2.36
CA PRO A 66 16.84 -2.94 1.67
C PRO A 66 17.81 -2.37 0.62
N ALA A 67 19.08 -2.80 0.60
CA ALA A 67 20.11 -2.28 -0.30
C ALA A 67 19.95 -2.82 -1.73
N ARG A 68 19.35 -4.01 -1.90
CA ARG A 68 19.01 -4.57 -3.22
C ARG A 68 18.05 -3.71 -4.03
N LYS A 69 17.22 -2.88 -3.38
CA LYS A 69 16.21 -2.03 -4.02
C LYS A 69 15.29 -2.79 -4.99
N ASP A 70 15.04 -4.06 -4.71
CA ASP A 70 14.01 -4.83 -5.40
C ASP A 70 12.65 -4.42 -4.85
N TYR A 71 11.69 -4.14 -5.73
CA TYR A 71 10.36 -3.70 -5.35
C TYR A 71 9.27 -4.58 -5.95
N VAL A 72 8.24 -4.84 -5.14
CA VAL A 72 6.94 -5.30 -5.62
C VAL A 72 6.01 -4.10 -5.75
N VAL A 73 5.26 -4.05 -6.85
CA VAL A 73 4.37 -2.93 -7.18
C VAL A 73 2.94 -3.45 -7.31
N SER A 74 1.98 -2.66 -6.82
CA SER A 74 0.56 -2.94 -7.03
C SER A 74 -0.20 -1.64 -7.21
N SER A 75 -1.25 -1.70 -8.03
CA SER A 75 -2.00 -0.51 -8.46
C SER A 75 -3.49 -0.79 -8.38
N ILE A 76 -4.25 0.24 -7.98
CA ILE A 76 -5.71 0.22 -8.03
C ILE A 76 -6.22 1.53 -8.62
N LYS A 77 -7.43 1.53 -9.15
CA LYS A 77 -8.13 2.77 -9.49
C LYS A 77 -8.29 3.64 -8.24
N ALA A 78 -7.86 4.90 -8.30
CA ALA A 78 -7.85 5.79 -7.14
C ALA A 78 -9.24 5.93 -6.53
N ARG A 79 -10.30 5.92 -7.37
CA ARG A 79 -11.71 5.99 -6.94
C ARG A 79 -12.15 4.84 -6.02
N CYS A 80 -11.38 3.77 -5.93
CA CYS A 80 -11.66 2.66 -5.03
C CYS A 80 -11.32 2.98 -3.56
N ILE A 81 -10.41 3.91 -3.32
CA ILE A 81 -9.79 4.13 -1.99
C ILE A 81 -10.66 5.04 -1.11
N PRO A 82 -11.20 6.19 -1.59
CA PRO A 82 -11.96 7.10 -0.74
C PRO A 82 -13.27 6.50 -0.23
N ARG A 83 -13.45 6.55 1.09
CA ARG A 83 -14.72 6.36 1.80
C ARG A 83 -14.93 7.55 2.74
N GLU A 84 -15.16 7.34 4.03
CA GLU A 84 -15.08 8.42 5.02
C GLU A 84 -13.63 8.89 5.21
N SER A 85 -12.70 7.92 5.17
CA SER A 85 -11.24 8.12 5.15
C SER A 85 -10.61 7.43 3.94
N LEU A 86 -9.28 7.35 3.87
CA LEU A 86 -8.57 6.60 2.84
C LEU A 86 -8.39 5.15 3.31
N ASP A 87 -9.45 4.35 3.14
CA ASP A 87 -9.49 2.95 3.60
C ASP A 87 -8.78 2.05 2.58
N GLU A 88 -7.55 1.66 2.91
CA GLU A 88 -6.72 0.83 2.05
C GLU A 88 -6.62 -0.61 2.59
N HIS A 89 -6.60 -1.57 1.68
CA HIS A 89 -6.44 -2.99 2.00
C HIS A 89 -5.19 -3.55 1.30
N ILE A 90 -4.25 -4.07 2.09
CA ILE A 90 -2.94 -4.50 1.64
C ILE A 90 -2.79 -5.98 1.96
N VAL A 91 -2.76 -6.83 0.93
CA VAL A 91 -2.47 -8.26 1.08
C VAL A 91 -1.04 -8.51 0.63
N ILE A 92 -0.24 -9.12 1.49
CA ILE A 92 1.17 -9.38 1.25
C ILE A 92 1.35 -10.88 1.15
N HIS A 93 1.87 -11.33 0.01
CA HIS A 93 2.22 -12.73 -0.23
C HIS A 93 3.71 -12.87 0.00
N MET A 94 4.10 -13.76 0.90
CA MET A 94 5.48 -13.87 1.35
C MET A 94 5.97 -15.31 1.40
N ASP A 95 7.29 -15.46 1.30
CA ASP A 95 8.00 -16.70 1.60
C ASP A 95 9.24 -16.38 2.46
N GLY A 96 9.24 -16.91 3.69
CA GLY A 96 10.24 -16.58 4.69
C GLY A 96 10.26 -15.08 5.02
N VAL A 97 11.29 -14.39 4.53
CA VAL A 97 11.53 -12.94 4.71
C VAL A 97 11.31 -12.13 3.42
N ASN A 98 11.02 -12.82 2.32
CA ASN A 98 10.82 -12.22 1.01
C ASN A 98 9.33 -11.96 0.79
N ILE A 99 9.01 -10.76 0.30
CA ILE A 99 7.70 -10.40 -0.21
C ILE A 99 7.70 -10.71 -1.70
N LEU A 100 6.88 -11.66 -2.10
CA LEU A 100 6.78 -12.12 -3.49
C LEU A 100 5.80 -11.26 -4.29
N ALA A 101 4.71 -10.84 -3.65
CA ALA A 101 3.70 -9.99 -4.26
C ALA A 101 2.96 -9.15 -3.22
N VAL A 102 2.40 -8.04 -3.68
CA VAL A 102 1.46 -7.23 -2.91
C VAL A 102 0.20 -7.01 -3.75
N ASN A 103 -0.96 -7.17 -3.12
CA ASN A 103 -2.24 -6.82 -3.71
C ASN A 103 -2.76 -5.61 -2.94
N TYR A 104 -2.77 -4.46 -3.61
CA TYR A 104 -3.29 -3.22 -3.08
C TYR A 104 -4.75 -3.03 -3.52
N GLY A 105 -5.60 -2.77 -2.54
CA GLY A 105 -7.04 -2.82 -2.69
C GLY A 105 -7.78 -1.82 -1.81
N SER A 106 -9.10 -1.89 -1.86
CA SER A 106 -10.00 -1.22 -0.93
C SER A 106 -10.79 -2.27 -0.15
N VAL A 107 -11.14 -1.95 1.09
CA VAL A 107 -12.03 -2.79 1.90
C VAL A 107 -13.39 -2.87 1.20
N GLY A 108 -13.90 -4.07 0.96
CA GLY A 108 -15.18 -4.28 0.25
C GLY A 108 -15.09 -4.29 -1.28
N GLY A 109 -13.88 -4.27 -1.85
CA GLY A 109 -13.67 -4.38 -3.29
C GLY A 109 -13.94 -3.07 -4.05
N CYS A 110 -13.87 -3.13 -5.38
CA CYS A 110 -14.07 -1.97 -6.23
C CYS A 110 -14.78 -2.34 -7.54
N THR A 111 -16.09 -2.21 -7.54
CA THR A 111 -16.94 -2.54 -8.70
C THR A 111 -17.13 -1.35 -9.62
N TYR A 112 -17.39 -1.63 -10.89
CA TYR A 112 -17.81 -0.62 -11.86
C TYR A 112 -19.34 -0.46 -11.80
N PRO A 113 -19.90 0.75 -11.96
CA PRO A 113 -19.22 2.05 -12.15
C PRO A 113 -18.58 2.59 -10.87
N ARG A 114 -17.41 3.23 -11.02
CA ARG A 114 -16.68 3.88 -9.92
C ARG A 114 -17.00 5.38 -9.90
N PRO A 115 -17.92 5.86 -9.05
CA PRO A 115 -18.22 7.28 -8.96
C PRO A 115 -17.04 8.05 -8.36
N VAL A 116 -16.87 9.31 -8.75
CA VAL A 116 -15.93 10.22 -8.10
C VAL A 116 -16.46 10.50 -6.69
N LYS A 117 -15.64 10.22 -5.67
CA LYS A 117 -15.95 10.52 -4.27
C LYS A 117 -14.72 11.10 -3.61
N MET A 118 -14.88 12.27 -3.00
CA MET A 118 -13.82 12.90 -2.21
C MET A 118 -13.88 12.37 -0.77
N PRO A 119 -12.74 12.06 -0.14
CA PRO A 119 -12.71 11.65 1.25
C PRO A 119 -13.01 12.84 2.16
N SER A 120 -13.78 12.61 3.23
CA SER A 120 -14.00 13.63 4.27
C SER A 120 -12.75 13.85 5.13
N LYS A 121 -11.95 12.79 5.32
CA LYS A 121 -10.70 12.80 6.07
C LYS A 121 -9.55 12.29 5.21
N TRP A 122 -8.49 13.07 5.08
CA TRP A 122 -7.28 12.70 4.35
C TRP A 122 -6.30 11.90 5.22
N VAL A 123 -6.80 10.84 5.84
CA VAL A 123 -6.03 9.96 6.73
C VAL A 123 -6.13 8.54 6.18
N PHE A 124 -4.99 7.86 6.08
CA PHE A 124 -4.94 6.46 5.68
C PHE A 124 -5.35 5.55 6.83
N ASN A 125 -6.28 4.65 6.53
CA ASN A 125 -6.72 3.59 7.41
C ASN A 125 -6.35 2.25 6.77
N SER A 126 -5.18 1.72 7.15
CA SER A 126 -4.55 0.58 6.48
C SER A 126 -4.92 -0.75 7.12
N TYR A 127 -5.60 -1.60 6.35
CA TYR A 127 -5.90 -2.98 6.73
C TYR A 127 -4.91 -3.92 6.05
N THR A 128 -4.08 -4.60 6.83
CA THR A 128 -3.00 -5.46 6.31
C THR A 128 -3.27 -6.92 6.61
N VAL A 129 -3.12 -7.78 5.60
CA VAL A 129 -3.21 -9.23 5.71
C VAL A 129 -1.92 -9.85 5.15
N LEU A 130 -1.37 -10.82 5.87
CA LEU A 130 -0.22 -11.60 5.42
C LEU A 130 -0.69 -12.99 4.98
N LYS A 131 -0.21 -13.43 3.82
CA LYS A 131 -0.49 -14.74 3.23
C LYS A 131 0.80 -15.47 2.90
#